data_AF-A0A7C0UID0-F1
#
_entry.id   AF-A0A7C0UID0-F1
#
_cell.length_a   1.000
_cell.length_b   1.000
_cell.length_c   1.000
_cell.angle_alpha   90.00
_cell.angle_beta   90.00
_cell.angle_gamma   90.00
#
_symmetry.space_group_name_H-M   'P 1'
#
loop_
_entity.id
_entity.type
_entity.pdbx_description
1 polymer ?
#
loop_
_entity_poly.entity_id
_entity_poly.type
_entity_poly.pdbx_seq_one_letter_code
_entity_poly.pdbx_strand_id
1 'polypeptide(L)'
;MRKLIIAGTTLILNFIVEVLVFLSLSIECVEMVFLLTYFLPLILFSPLIATMAYLIKIEELDLNEDIRTIIIKEIKNIPSSLFISVVSGLATLSIFFSPLLPLSIASNTIGGYDGIGALAEAYIRFKKNIGRFLKRNFLYFLFSNTLIIAWSMIYSSLSTELASILSASVSTLLLIVVIYRVLKEGLEYLAYGLKYCIYCETLNPIEAKYCRQCGFKLK
;
A
#
# COMPACT_ATOMS: atom_id res chain seq x y z
N MET A 1 -9.66 5.22 -16.06
CA MET A 1 -10.93 4.48 -15.73
C MET A 1 -10.64 3.09 -15.18
N ARG A 2 -9.63 2.39 -15.71
CA ARG A 2 -9.24 1.03 -15.29
C ARG A 2 -8.85 0.97 -13.80
N LYS A 3 -8.10 1.96 -13.31
CA LYS A 3 -7.71 2.04 -11.88
C LYS A 3 -8.89 2.10 -10.91
N LEU A 4 -9.97 2.77 -11.28
CA LEU A 4 -11.18 2.88 -10.44
C LEU A 4 -11.97 1.57 -10.38
N ILE A 5 -12.03 0.84 -11.50
CA ILE A 5 -12.66 -0.49 -11.54
C ILE A 5 -11.92 -1.46 -10.61
N ILE A 6 -10.59 -1.50 -10.70
CA ILE A 6 -9.79 -2.36 -9.82
C ILE A 6 -9.97 -1.96 -8.35
N ALA A 7 -9.97 -0.66 -8.04
CA ALA A 7 -10.22 -0.18 -6.68
C ALA A 7 -11.59 -0.64 -6.15
N GLY A 8 -12.66 -0.41 -6.92
CA GLY A 8 -14.02 -0.82 -6.55
C GLY A 8 -14.13 -2.34 -6.33
N THR A 9 -13.61 -3.14 -7.25
CA THR A 9 -13.60 -4.61 -7.11
C THR A 9 -12.80 -5.06 -5.89
N THR A 10 -11.65 -4.43 -5.63
CA THR A 10 -10.82 -4.73 -4.45
C THR A 10 -11.60 -4.48 -3.16
N LEU A 11 -12.31 -3.35 -3.06
CA LEU A 11 -13.09 -3.00 -1.88
C LEU A 11 -14.28 -3.94 -1.65
N ILE A 12 -15.01 -4.30 -2.72
CA ILE A 12 -16.13 -5.24 -2.63
C ILE A 12 -15.65 -6.62 -2.21
N LEU A 13 -14.58 -7.12 -2.84
CA LEU A 13 -13.99 -8.41 -2.48
C LEU A 13 -13.48 -8.41 -1.03
N ASN A 14 -12.84 -7.32 -0.59
CA ASN A 14 -12.41 -7.19 0.80
C ASN A 14 -13.57 -7.32 1.78
N PHE A 15 -14.65 -6.59 1.53
CA PHE A 15 -15.84 -6.65 2.38
C PHE A 15 -16.41 -8.08 2.45
N ILE A 16 -16.57 -8.75 1.30
CA ILE A 16 -17.12 -10.11 1.25
C ILE A 16 -16.20 -11.09 1.99
N VAL A 17 -14.90 -11.05 1.73
CA VAL A 17 -13.91 -11.94 2.35
C VAL A 17 -13.91 -11.76 3.87
N GLU A 18 -13.89 -10.51 4.35
CA GLU A 18 -13.89 -10.21 5.79
C GLU A 18 -15.17 -10.70 6.48
N VAL A 19 -16.35 -10.51 5.89
CA VAL A 19 -17.60 -11.05 6.44
C VAL A 19 -17.49 -12.58 6.59
N LEU A 20 -17.03 -13.27 5.55
CA LEU A 20 -16.87 -14.73 5.57
C LEU A 20 -15.85 -15.19 6.63
N VAL A 21 -14.73 -14.49 6.76
CA VAL A 21 -13.67 -14.78 7.75
C VAL A 21 -14.20 -14.62 9.17
N PHE A 22 -14.88 -13.52 9.46
CA PHE A 22 -15.41 -13.26 10.81
C PHE A 22 -16.65 -14.08 11.16
N LEU A 23 -17.39 -14.59 10.18
CA LEU A 23 -18.47 -15.57 10.41
C LEU A 23 -17.94 -16.99 10.65
N SER A 24 -16.79 -17.34 10.08
CA SER A 24 -16.23 -18.70 10.14
C SER A 24 -15.27 -18.93 11.30
N LEU A 25 -14.66 -17.86 11.84
CA LEU A 25 -13.71 -17.95 12.94
C LEU A 25 -14.35 -17.56 14.26
N SER A 26 -14.19 -18.40 15.28
CA SER A 26 -14.42 -18.04 16.68
C SER A 26 -13.24 -17.21 17.18
N ILE A 27 -13.36 -15.89 17.11
CA ILE A 27 -12.29 -14.97 17.52
C ILE A 27 -12.51 -14.56 18.97
N GLU A 28 -11.68 -15.09 19.86
CA GLU A 28 -11.77 -14.85 21.31
C GLU A 28 -10.86 -13.70 21.78
N CYS A 29 -9.99 -13.20 20.90
CA CYS A 29 -8.87 -12.33 21.24
C CYS A 29 -8.84 -11.09 20.34
N VAL A 30 -8.68 -9.90 20.95
CA VAL A 30 -8.74 -8.59 20.26
C VAL A 30 -7.56 -8.42 19.29
N GLU A 31 -6.42 -9.01 19.59
CA GLU A 31 -5.22 -9.02 18.75
C GLU A 31 -5.48 -9.75 17.42
N MET A 32 -6.27 -10.82 17.45
CA MET A 32 -6.67 -11.53 16.24
C MET A 32 -7.66 -10.70 15.41
N VAL A 33 -8.57 -9.96 16.06
CA VAL A 33 -9.45 -9.01 15.37
C VAL A 33 -8.61 -7.97 14.64
N PHE A 34 -7.62 -7.39 15.31
CA PHE A 34 -6.73 -6.42 14.70
C PHE A 34 -5.97 -6.99 13.50
N LEU A 35 -5.39 -8.18 13.64
CA LEU A 35 -4.62 -8.83 12.57
C LEU A 35 -5.49 -9.13 11.36
N LEU A 36 -6.71 -9.65 11.58
CA LEU A 36 -7.65 -9.96 10.51
C LEU A 36 -8.19 -8.67 9.87
N THR A 37 -8.65 -7.70 10.64
CA THR A 37 -9.23 -6.47 10.09
C THR A 37 -8.21 -5.60 9.34
N TYR A 38 -6.92 -5.65 9.67
CA TYR A 38 -5.91 -4.78 9.04
C TYR A 38 -4.92 -5.51 8.12
N PHE A 39 -4.25 -6.57 8.61
CA PHE A 39 -3.17 -7.21 7.87
C PHE A 39 -3.66 -8.17 6.80
N LEU A 40 -4.73 -8.92 7.06
CA LEU A 40 -5.27 -9.86 6.08
C LEU A 40 -5.67 -9.15 4.76
N PRO A 41 -6.43 -8.04 4.77
CA PRO A 41 -6.69 -7.22 3.59
C PRO A 41 -5.43 -6.76 2.87
N LEU A 42 -4.46 -6.24 3.62
CA LEU A 42 -3.22 -5.72 3.05
C LEU A 42 -2.44 -6.83 2.33
N ILE A 43 -2.37 -8.03 2.90
CA ILE A 43 -1.67 -9.17 2.30
C ILE A 43 -2.44 -9.70 1.08
N LEU A 44 -3.74 -9.92 1.21
CA LEU A 44 -4.55 -10.49 0.13
C LEU A 44 -4.63 -9.55 -1.08
N PHE A 45 -4.76 -8.26 -0.84
CA PHE A 45 -5.01 -7.28 -1.88
C PHE A 45 -3.77 -6.47 -2.30
N SER A 46 -2.58 -6.70 -1.71
CA SER A 46 -1.35 -6.00 -2.11
C SER A 46 -1.05 -6.06 -3.61
N PRO A 47 -1.23 -7.20 -4.31
CA PRO A 47 -0.93 -7.25 -5.74
C PRO A 47 -1.89 -6.36 -6.56
N LEU A 48 -3.15 -6.29 -6.14
CA LEU A 48 -4.15 -5.43 -6.78
C LEU A 48 -3.84 -3.95 -6.50
N ILE A 49 -3.42 -3.60 -5.28
CA ILE A 49 -2.96 -2.25 -4.93
C ILE A 49 -1.72 -1.85 -5.74
N ALA A 50 -0.76 -2.77 -5.92
CA ALA A 50 0.41 -2.55 -6.76
C ALA A 50 0.02 -2.35 -8.23
N THR A 51 -0.89 -3.19 -8.75
CA THR A 51 -1.43 -3.06 -10.11
C THR A 51 -2.11 -1.70 -10.30
N MET A 52 -2.89 -1.24 -9.32
CA MET A 52 -3.50 0.09 -9.35
C MET A 52 -2.45 1.20 -9.44
N ALA A 53 -1.39 1.15 -8.64
CA ALA A 53 -0.30 2.11 -8.67
C ALA A 53 0.44 2.11 -10.01
N TYR A 54 0.66 0.92 -10.60
CA TYR A 54 1.27 0.80 -11.91
C TYR A 54 0.39 1.37 -13.03
N LEU A 55 -0.92 1.18 -12.95
CA LEU A 55 -1.86 1.80 -13.90
C LEU A 55 -1.85 3.32 -13.86
N ILE A 56 -1.52 3.95 -12.71
CA ILE A 56 -1.30 5.40 -12.67
C ILE A 56 -0.15 5.77 -13.61
N LYS A 57 0.98 5.07 -13.53
CA LYS A 57 2.12 5.34 -14.40
C LYS A 57 1.74 5.21 -15.88
N ILE A 58 0.96 4.20 -16.23
CA ILE A 58 0.52 3.98 -17.61
C ILE A 58 -0.41 5.10 -18.08
N GLU A 59 -1.43 5.43 -17.29
CA GLU A 59 -2.42 6.44 -17.65
C GLU A 59 -1.81 7.86 -17.70
N GLU A 60 -0.92 8.22 -16.76
CA GLU A 60 -0.35 9.57 -16.68
C GLU A 60 0.81 9.82 -17.67
N LEU A 61 1.51 8.76 -18.10
CA LEU A 61 2.59 8.85 -19.09
C LEU A 61 2.14 8.46 -20.51
N ASP A 62 0.84 8.23 -20.71
CA ASP A 62 0.23 7.78 -21.98
C ASP A 62 0.97 6.59 -22.62
N LEU A 63 1.35 5.62 -21.77
CA LEU A 63 2.09 4.44 -22.23
C LEU A 63 1.14 3.45 -22.87
N ASN A 64 1.41 3.10 -24.12
CA ASN A 64 0.61 2.11 -24.85
C ASN A 64 1.06 0.68 -24.48
N GLU A 65 0.75 0.24 -23.25
CA GLU A 65 1.04 -1.12 -22.78
C GLU A 65 -0.19 -2.04 -22.85
N ASP A 66 -0.01 -3.19 -23.50
CA ASP A 66 -1.03 -4.24 -23.53
C ASP A 66 -1.32 -4.82 -22.14
N ILE A 67 -2.59 -5.16 -21.90
CA ILE A 67 -3.06 -5.79 -20.66
C ILE A 67 -2.25 -7.05 -20.32
N ARG A 68 -1.86 -7.84 -21.33
CA ARG A 68 -1.04 -9.04 -21.13
C ARG A 68 0.32 -8.72 -20.52
N THR A 69 0.95 -7.64 -20.99
CA THR A 69 2.26 -7.18 -20.48
C THR A 69 2.15 -6.70 -19.05
N ILE A 70 1.07 -5.97 -18.74
CA ILE A 70 0.76 -5.50 -17.38
C ILE A 70 0.62 -6.70 -16.43
N ILE A 71 -0.22 -7.69 -16.78
CA ILE A 71 -0.45 -8.89 -15.95
C ILE A 71 0.86 -9.65 -15.70
N ILE A 72 1.67 -9.87 -16.75
CA ILE A 72 2.95 -10.60 -16.60
C ILE A 72 3.91 -9.86 -15.67
N LYS A 73 4.00 -8.53 -15.79
CA LYS A 73 4.84 -7.70 -14.91
C LYS A 73 4.36 -7.80 -13.47
N GLU A 74 3.06 -7.67 -13.23
CA GLU A 74 2.49 -7.70 -11.88
C GLU A 74 2.61 -9.08 -11.23
N ILE A 75 2.42 -10.19 -11.98
CA ILE A 75 2.65 -11.55 -11.46
C ILE A 75 4.08 -11.71 -10.95
N LYS A 76 5.07 -11.23 -11.71
CA LYS A 76 6.48 -11.26 -11.29
C LYS A 76 6.75 -10.38 -10.07
N ASN A 77 5.89 -9.39 -9.83
CA ASN A 77 6.03 -8.43 -8.75
C ASN A 77 5.22 -8.81 -7.50
N ILE A 78 4.40 -9.88 -7.55
CA ILE A 78 3.62 -10.40 -6.41
C ILE A 78 4.49 -10.57 -5.15
N PRO A 79 5.66 -11.25 -5.20
CA PRO A 79 6.49 -11.43 -4.00
C PRO A 79 6.95 -10.11 -3.40
N SER A 80 7.36 -9.14 -4.23
CA SER A 80 7.74 -7.80 -3.80
C SER A 80 6.56 -7.07 -3.15
N SER A 81 5.37 -7.13 -3.76
CA SER A 81 4.17 -6.45 -3.25
C SER A 81 3.73 -6.98 -1.89
N LEU A 82 3.79 -8.31 -1.71
CA LEU A 82 3.47 -8.98 -0.45
C LEU A 82 4.48 -8.59 0.63
N PHE A 83 5.78 -8.68 0.31
CA PHE A 83 6.85 -8.30 1.23
C PHE A 83 6.73 -6.84 1.68
N ILE A 84 6.52 -5.92 0.74
CA ILE A 84 6.33 -4.49 1.05
C ILE A 84 5.11 -4.29 1.96
N SER A 85 4.02 -5.00 1.71
CA SER A 85 2.77 -4.82 2.46
C SER A 85 2.86 -5.36 3.88
N VAL A 86 3.59 -6.46 4.09
CA VAL A 86 3.88 -6.97 5.44
C VAL A 86 4.79 -6.01 6.20
N VAL A 87 5.96 -5.68 5.63
CA VAL A 87 6.99 -4.89 6.33
C VAL A 87 6.52 -3.46 6.55
N SER A 88 5.98 -2.82 5.52
CA SER A 88 5.51 -1.43 5.62
C SER A 88 4.14 -1.32 6.28
N GLY A 89 3.34 -2.39 6.27
CA GLY A 89 2.07 -2.46 7.02
C GLY A 89 2.28 -2.48 8.53
N LEU A 90 3.40 -3.01 9.01
CA LEU A 90 3.79 -2.83 10.42
C LEU A 90 4.16 -1.37 10.70
N ALA A 91 4.86 -0.74 9.76
CA ALA A 91 5.30 0.64 9.88
C ALA A 91 4.13 1.65 9.90
N THR A 92 2.99 1.33 9.28
CA THR A 92 1.79 2.18 9.24
C THR A 92 1.07 2.37 10.55
N LEU A 93 1.33 1.50 11.53
CA LEU A 93 0.85 1.64 12.90
C LEU A 93 1.60 2.71 13.69
N SER A 94 2.71 3.21 13.14
CA SER A 94 3.46 4.31 13.73
C SER A 94 3.22 5.60 12.95
N ILE A 95 3.09 6.72 13.68
CA ILE A 95 2.90 8.03 13.05
C ILE A 95 4.10 8.40 12.17
N PHE A 96 5.30 8.05 12.63
CA PHE A 96 6.56 8.38 11.98
C PHE A 96 6.73 7.62 10.68
N PHE A 97 6.44 6.33 10.65
CA PHE A 97 6.71 5.50 9.49
C PHE A 97 5.46 5.18 8.65
N SER A 98 4.31 5.77 8.99
CA SER A 98 3.11 5.62 8.18
C SER A 98 3.27 5.94 6.69
N PRO A 99 4.09 6.90 6.24
CA PRO A 99 4.28 7.17 4.81
C PRO A 99 5.00 6.05 4.06
N LEU A 100 5.68 5.12 4.75
CA LEU A 100 6.51 4.11 4.08
C LEU A 100 5.68 3.18 3.19
N LEU A 101 4.51 2.71 3.61
CA LEU A 101 3.69 1.80 2.80
C LEU A 101 3.36 2.37 1.40
N PRO A 102 2.70 3.53 1.28
CA PRO A 102 2.38 4.05 -0.05
C PRO A 102 3.61 4.48 -0.84
N LEU A 103 4.68 4.95 -0.17
CA LEU A 103 5.95 5.28 -0.84
C LEU A 103 6.61 4.03 -1.41
N SER A 104 6.72 2.95 -0.64
CA SER A 104 7.35 1.70 -1.08
C SER A 104 6.59 1.04 -2.22
N ILE A 105 5.25 1.12 -2.22
CA ILE A 105 4.44 0.68 -3.37
C ILE A 105 4.77 1.52 -4.61
N ALA A 106 4.88 2.85 -4.48
CA ALA A 106 5.27 3.72 -5.59
C ALA A 106 6.71 3.44 -6.08
N SER A 107 7.66 3.28 -5.17
CA SER A 107 9.05 2.95 -5.50
C SER A 107 9.16 1.61 -6.24
N ASN A 108 8.32 0.63 -5.86
CA ASN A 108 8.28 -0.67 -6.51
C ASN A 108 7.61 -0.63 -7.89
N THR A 109 6.41 -0.08 -7.98
CA THR A 109 5.60 -0.13 -9.21
C THR A 109 6.03 0.92 -10.23
N ILE A 110 6.29 2.16 -9.77
CA ILE A 110 6.62 3.30 -10.64
C ILE A 110 8.14 3.38 -10.85
N GLY A 111 8.90 3.40 -9.75
CA GLY A 111 10.37 3.46 -9.75
C GLY A 111 11.02 2.16 -10.23
N GLY A 112 10.32 1.04 -10.07
CA GLY A 112 10.72 -0.26 -10.59
C GLY A 112 11.67 -1.05 -9.71
N TYR A 113 11.90 -0.62 -8.46
CA TYR A 113 12.71 -1.36 -7.49
C TYR A 113 11.99 -2.64 -7.02
N ASP A 114 12.74 -3.67 -6.68
CA ASP A 114 12.25 -4.89 -6.04
C ASP A 114 12.15 -4.73 -4.51
N GLY A 115 11.38 -5.59 -3.84
CA GLY A 115 10.98 -5.50 -2.43
C GLY A 115 11.87 -4.65 -1.50
N ILE A 116 13.10 -5.11 -1.22
CA ILE A 116 14.04 -4.41 -0.32
C ILE A 116 14.50 -3.07 -0.92
N GLY A 117 14.84 -3.03 -2.21
CA GLY A 117 15.23 -1.80 -2.89
C GLY A 117 14.13 -0.74 -2.86
N ALA A 118 12.87 -1.16 -2.96
CA ALA A 118 11.72 -0.28 -2.89
C ALA A 118 11.52 0.30 -1.49
N LEU A 119 11.68 -0.53 -0.44
CA LEU A 119 11.69 -0.06 0.95
C LEU A 119 12.83 0.93 1.21
N ALA A 120 14.04 0.63 0.74
CA ALA A 120 15.21 1.47 0.93
C ALA A 120 15.04 2.83 0.23
N GLU A 121 14.57 2.85 -1.02
CA GLU A 121 14.29 4.09 -1.75
C GLU A 121 13.21 4.92 -1.04
N ALA A 122 12.11 4.27 -0.64
CA ALA A 122 11.04 4.90 0.09
C ALA A 122 11.51 5.52 1.41
N TYR A 123 12.39 4.82 2.14
CA TYR A 123 12.98 5.33 3.38
C TYR A 123 13.90 6.52 3.12
N ILE A 124 14.79 6.47 2.11
CA ILE A 124 15.65 7.59 1.73
C ILE A 124 14.80 8.81 1.38
N ARG A 125 13.76 8.61 0.57
CA ARG A 125 12.82 9.67 0.16
C ARG A 125 12.09 10.26 1.37
N PHE A 126 11.58 9.40 2.25
CA PHE A 126 10.91 9.78 3.48
C PHE A 126 11.84 10.62 4.37
N LYS A 127 13.05 10.12 4.65
CA LYS A 127 14.06 10.81 5.47
C LYS A 127 14.38 12.21 4.94
N LYS A 128 14.56 12.34 3.62
CA LYS A 128 14.89 13.63 2.98
C LYS A 128 13.73 14.64 3.00
N ASN A 129 12.48 14.19 3.20
CA ASN A 129 11.30 15.06 3.18
C ASN A 129 10.37 14.82 4.38
N ILE A 130 10.94 14.45 5.53
CA ILE A 130 10.18 13.95 6.69
C ILE A 130 9.05 14.89 7.12
N GLY A 131 9.33 16.19 7.23
CA GLY A 131 8.34 17.18 7.67
C GLY A 131 7.14 17.30 6.72
N ARG A 132 7.36 17.14 5.41
CA ARG A 132 6.27 17.16 4.41
C ARG A 132 5.41 15.91 4.53
N PHE A 133 6.04 14.74 4.63
CA PHE A 133 5.33 13.48 4.70
C PHE A 133 4.54 13.31 5.99
N LEU A 134 5.11 13.72 7.14
CA LEU A 134 4.40 13.67 8.42
C LEU A 134 3.16 14.56 8.40
N LYS A 135 3.28 15.84 7.99
CA LYS A 135 2.14 16.76 7.91
C LYS A 135 1.02 16.22 7.01
N ARG A 136 1.38 15.64 5.86
CA ARG A 136 0.39 15.11 4.92
C ARG A 136 -0.28 13.83 5.43
N ASN A 137 0.47 12.96 6.10
CA ASN A 137 -0.02 11.64 6.50
C ASN A 137 -0.62 11.61 7.90
N PHE A 138 -0.45 12.67 8.69
CA PHE A 138 -0.92 12.77 10.07
C PHE A 138 -2.42 12.49 10.21
N LEU A 139 -3.26 13.10 9.37
CA LEU A 139 -4.71 12.90 9.46
C LEU A 139 -5.13 11.47 9.10
N TYR A 140 -4.49 10.84 8.12
CA TYR A 140 -4.79 9.44 7.78
C TYR A 140 -4.35 8.51 8.90
N PHE A 141 -3.18 8.77 9.50
CA PHE A 141 -2.73 8.04 10.68
C PHE A 141 -3.74 8.14 11.83
N LEU A 142 -4.17 9.36 12.17
CA LEU A 142 -5.15 9.58 13.23
C LEU A 142 -6.46 8.87 12.94
N PHE A 143 -6.99 8.99 11.72
CA PHE A 143 -8.21 8.33 11.31
C PHE A 143 -8.11 6.80 11.45
N SER A 144 -7.07 6.19 10.84
CA SER A 144 -6.89 4.75 10.88
C SER A 144 -6.73 4.21 12.29
N ASN A 145 -5.92 4.87 13.13
CA ASN A 145 -5.70 4.42 14.51
C ASN A 145 -6.95 4.60 15.38
N THR A 146 -7.65 5.72 15.24
CA THR A 146 -8.91 5.95 15.97
C THR A 146 -9.95 4.91 15.60
N LEU A 147 -10.07 4.59 14.31
CA LEU A 147 -11.01 3.59 13.82
C LEU A 147 -10.67 2.19 14.36
N ILE A 148 -9.40 1.80 14.34
CA ILE A 148 -8.93 0.53 14.90
C ILE A 148 -9.19 0.45 16.40
N ILE A 149 -8.80 1.47 17.17
CA ILE A 149 -8.97 1.48 18.63
C ILE A 149 -10.46 1.44 19.00
N ALA A 150 -11.28 2.28 18.37
CA ALA A 150 -12.72 2.31 18.62
C ALA A 150 -13.37 0.97 18.29
N TRP A 151 -12.96 0.34 17.19
CA TRP A 151 -13.43 -0.98 16.79
C TRP A 151 -13.06 -2.06 17.82
N SER A 152 -11.80 -2.10 18.23
CA SER A 152 -11.30 -3.04 19.23
C SER A 152 -12.02 -2.92 20.59
N MET A 153 -12.47 -1.72 20.97
CA MET A 153 -13.19 -1.50 22.23
C MET A 153 -14.61 -2.05 22.23
N ILE A 154 -15.29 -2.10 21.07
CA ILE A 154 -16.70 -2.50 21.00
C ILE A 154 -16.90 -3.93 20.49
N TYR A 155 -15.90 -4.53 19.82
CA TYR A 155 -16.00 -5.83 19.17
C TYR A 155 -16.63 -6.92 20.04
N SER A 156 -16.12 -7.08 21.26
CA SER A 156 -16.52 -8.16 22.19
C SER A 156 -17.95 -8.01 22.73
N SER A 157 -18.57 -6.84 22.54
CA SER A 157 -19.92 -6.56 23.03
C SER A 157 -21.02 -6.79 21.98
N LEU A 158 -20.64 -7.22 20.77
CA LEU A 158 -21.55 -7.36 19.63
C LEU A 158 -21.90 -8.83 19.39
N SER A 159 -23.06 -9.08 18.79
CA SER A 159 -23.37 -10.40 18.23
C SER A 159 -22.42 -10.73 17.08
N THR A 160 -22.15 -12.01 16.84
CA THR A 160 -21.23 -12.47 15.78
C THR A 160 -21.59 -11.91 14.41
N GLU A 161 -22.88 -11.86 14.08
CA GLU A 161 -23.39 -11.33 12.81
C GLU A 161 -23.08 -9.83 12.66
N LEU A 162 -23.38 -9.04 13.70
CA LEU A 162 -23.13 -7.59 13.67
C LEU A 162 -21.63 -7.29 13.71
N ALA A 163 -20.87 -8.06 14.48
CA ALA A 163 -19.43 -7.96 14.59
C ALA A 163 -18.75 -8.24 13.24
N SER A 164 -19.20 -9.25 12.49
CA SER A 164 -18.62 -9.57 11.17
C SER A 164 -18.86 -8.46 10.14
N ILE A 165 -20.06 -7.89 10.08
CA ILE A 165 -20.39 -6.77 9.19
C ILE A 165 -19.57 -5.53 9.55
N LEU A 166 -19.42 -5.23 10.84
CA LEU A 166 -18.65 -4.07 11.30
C LEU A 166 -17.14 -4.27 11.09
N SER A 167 -16.59 -5.47 11.33
CA SER A 167 -15.21 -5.82 10.96
C SER A 167 -14.95 -5.53 9.49
N ALA A 168 -15.80 -6.05 8.61
CA ALA A 168 -15.68 -5.88 7.17
C ALA A 168 -15.78 -4.41 6.76
N SER A 169 -16.66 -3.65 7.40
CA SER A 169 -16.80 -2.20 7.17
C SER A 169 -15.54 -1.43 7.61
N VAL A 170 -15.02 -1.71 8.80
CA VAL A 170 -13.80 -1.09 9.34
C VAL A 170 -12.60 -1.43 8.45
N SER A 171 -12.41 -2.71 8.12
CA SER A 171 -11.38 -3.19 7.20
C SER A 171 -11.45 -2.48 5.86
N THR A 172 -12.65 -2.37 5.28
CA THR A 172 -12.86 -1.71 3.99
C THR A 172 -12.56 -0.22 4.06
N LEU A 173 -12.94 0.47 5.15
CA LEU A 173 -12.58 1.88 5.37
C LEU A 173 -11.06 2.07 5.49
N LEU A 174 -10.37 1.20 6.21
CA LEU A 174 -8.91 1.22 6.30
C LEU A 174 -8.26 1.00 4.93
N LEU A 175 -8.79 0.08 4.13
CA LEU A 175 -8.31 -0.20 2.79
C LEU A 175 -8.55 0.97 1.83
N ILE A 176 -9.70 1.67 1.93
CA ILE A 176 -9.96 2.92 1.19
C ILE A 176 -8.86 3.95 1.48
N VAL A 177 -8.50 4.13 2.76
CA VAL A 177 -7.43 5.06 3.15
C VAL A 177 -6.09 4.65 2.55
N VAL A 178 -5.76 3.35 2.57
CA VAL A 178 -4.52 2.84 1.96
C VAL A 178 -4.50 3.10 0.46
N ILE A 179 -5.56 2.72 -0.26
CA ILE A 179 -5.68 2.92 -1.72
C ILE A 179 -5.54 4.40 -2.05
N TYR A 180 -6.29 5.27 -1.36
CA TYR A 180 -6.23 6.72 -1.60
C TYR A 180 -4.80 7.26 -1.42
N ARG A 181 -4.09 6.83 -0.37
CA ARG A 181 -2.72 7.26 -0.11
C ARG A 181 -1.77 6.76 -1.19
N VAL A 182 -1.89 5.50 -1.61
CA VAL A 182 -1.08 4.94 -2.72
C VAL A 182 -1.29 5.74 -4.00
N LEU A 183 -2.54 6.07 -4.34
CA LEU A 183 -2.84 6.87 -5.52
C LEU A 183 -2.19 8.26 -5.46
N LYS A 184 -2.32 8.94 -4.32
CA LYS A 184 -1.79 10.29 -4.12
C LYS A 184 -0.26 10.33 -4.13
N GLU A 185 0.37 9.41 -3.42
CA GLU A 185 1.84 9.28 -3.37
C GLU A 185 2.39 8.85 -4.73
N GLY A 186 1.70 7.97 -5.46
CA GLY A 186 2.09 7.55 -6.81
C GLY A 186 2.08 8.69 -7.83
N LEU A 187 1.03 9.51 -7.84
CA LEU A 187 0.95 10.70 -8.70
C LEU A 187 2.08 11.69 -8.42
N GLU A 188 2.35 11.95 -7.14
CA GLU A 188 3.44 12.85 -6.77
C GLU A 188 4.81 12.26 -7.12
N TYR A 189 4.98 10.95 -6.92
CA TYR A 189 6.19 10.22 -7.32
C TYR A 189 6.47 10.40 -8.82
N LEU A 190 5.45 10.30 -9.67
CA LEU A 190 5.55 10.57 -11.10
C LEU A 190 5.89 12.03 -11.39
N ALA A 191 5.22 12.98 -10.72
CA ALA A 191 5.47 14.41 -10.90
C ALA A 191 6.92 14.80 -10.55
N TYR A 192 7.55 14.11 -9.59
CA TYR A 192 8.98 14.31 -9.31
C TYR A 192 9.89 13.86 -10.46
N GLY A 193 9.48 12.88 -11.28
CA GLY A 193 10.26 12.38 -12.41
C GLY A 193 11.58 11.66 -12.05
N LEU A 194 11.90 11.55 -10.76
CA LEU A 194 13.20 11.10 -10.27
C LEU A 194 13.06 10.01 -9.19
N LYS A 195 14.04 9.10 -9.15
CA LYS A 195 14.22 8.07 -8.12
C LYS A 195 15.60 8.14 -7.49
N TYR A 196 15.71 7.85 -6.19
CA TYR A 196 16.99 7.81 -5.50
C TYR A 196 17.71 6.49 -5.74
N CYS A 197 19.02 6.52 -5.98
CA CYS A 197 19.86 5.33 -5.87
C CYS A 197 19.98 4.90 -4.41
N ILE A 198 19.71 3.65 -4.09
CA ILE A 198 19.72 3.15 -2.72
C ILE A 198 21.13 3.09 -2.07
N TYR A 199 22.20 3.18 -2.88
CA TYR A 199 23.59 3.11 -2.38
C TYR A 199 24.23 4.48 -2.18
N CYS A 200 24.13 5.36 -3.18
CA CYS A 200 24.78 6.68 -3.15
C CYS A 200 23.78 7.83 -3.03
N GLU A 201 22.50 7.53 -2.85
CA GLU A 201 21.40 8.48 -2.70
C GLU A 201 21.29 9.56 -3.79
N THR A 202 21.89 9.30 -4.96
CA THR A 202 21.85 10.20 -6.10
C THR A 202 20.50 10.11 -6.80
N LEU A 203 19.95 11.27 -7.21
CA LEU A 203 18.74 11.34 -8.02
C LEU A 203 19.04 10.90 -9.46
N ASN A 204 18.21 9.99 -9.97
CA ASN A 204 18.26 9.52 -11.35
C ASN A 204 16.84 9.60 -11.95
N PRO A 205 16.69 9.78 -13.28
CA PRO A 205 15.40 9.66 -13.94
C PRO A 205 14.68 8.35 -13.58
N ILE A 206 13.36 8.36 -13.48
CA ILE A 206 12.57 7.15 -13.14
C ILE A 206 12.88 5.98 -14.10
N GLU A 207 13.13 6.29 -15.37
CA GLU A 207 13.46 5.31 -16.42
C GLU A 207 14.90 4.80 -16.39
N ALA A 208 15.78 5.41 -15.58
CA ALA A 208 17.18 5.04 -15.54
C ALA A 208 17.37 3.59 -15.05
N LYS A 209 18.10 2.80 -15.82
CA LYS A 209 18.48 1.42 -15.48
C LYS A 209 19.70 1.34 -14.56
N TYR A 210 20.57 2.35 -14.63
CA TYR A 210 21.79 2.42 -13.83
C TYR A 210 21.91 3.79 -13.16
N CYS A 211 22.56 3.82 -12.01
CA CYS A 211 22.90 5.07 -11.36
C CYS A 211 24.02 5.78 -12.12
N ARG A 212 23.80 7.05 -12.47
CA ARG A 212 24.79 7.90 -13.14
C ARG A 212 26.08 8.12 -12.35
N GLN A 213 26.05 7.92 -11.04
CA GLN A 213 27.20 8.18 -10.15
C GLN A 213 27.95 6.91 -9.78
N CYS A 214 27.28 5.88 -9.26
CA CYS A 214 27.94 4.66 -8.79
C CYS A 214 27.79 3.44 -9.72
N GLY A 215 27.10 3.58 -10.86
CA GLY A 215 26.86 2.47 -11.80
C GLY A 215 25.93 1.37 -11.28
N PHE A 216 25.42 1.48 -10.04
CA PHE A 216 24.51 0.48 -9.47
C PHE A 216 23.26 0.33 -10.34
N LYS A 217 22.85 -0.93 -10.56
CA LYS A 217 21.66 -1.26 -11.36
C LYS A 217 20.39 -0.93 -10.59
N LEU A 218 19.68 0.11 -11.03
CA LEU A 218 18.40 0.55 -10.46
C LEU A 218 17.22 -0.25 -11.01
N LYS A 219 17.40 -0.93 -12.16
CA LYS A 219 16.52 -1.96 -12.74
C LYS A 219 17.13 -2.62 -13.98
#